data_AF-A0A9D6E1E8-F1
#
_entry.id   AF-A0A9D6E1E8-F1
#
_cell.length_a   1.000
_cell.length_b   1.000
_cell.length_c   1.000
_cell.angle_alpha   90.00
_cell.angle_beta   90.00
_cell.angle_gamma   90.00
#
_symmetry.space_group_name_H-M   'P 1'
#
loop_
_entity.id
_entity.type
_entity.pdbx_description
1 polymer ?
#
loop_
_entity_poly.entity_id
_entity_poly.type
_entity_poly.pdbx_seq_one_letter_code
_entity_poly.pdbx_strand_id
1 'polypeptide(L)'
;MRVSSRKVHVHLTFPVELTKEMNTLIGPGKRSEFIAAATARELERIKLLKALEVSAGAWSLKNHPDLRDAREIAMAVRKRRRKAEMKRKGASIGRLSS
;
A
#
# COMPACT_ATOMS: atom_id res chain seq x y z
N MET A 1 -7.05 5.91 -6.64
CA MET A 1 -8.53 5.81 -6.70
C MET A 1 -9.07 7.09 -6.08
N ARG A 2 -9.73 7.95 -6.86
CA ARG A 2 -10.29 9.20 -6.34
C ARG A 2 -11.52 8.81 -5.50
N VAL A 3 -11.45 8.98 -4.19
CA VAL A 3 -12.59 8.67 -3.32
C VAL A 3 -13.66 9.72 -3.60
N SER A 4 -14.79 9.29 -4.16
CA SER A 4 -15.95 10.15 -4.38
C SER A 4 -16.51 10.62 -3.04
N SER A 5 -16.87 11.90 -2.93
CA SER A 5 -17.47 12.49 -1.71
C SER A 5 -18.87 11.95 -1.40
N ARG A 6 -19.42 11.10 -2.28
CA ARG A 6 -20.77 10.55 -2.17
C ARG A 6 -20.79 9.48 -1.06
N LYS A 7 -21.64 9.68 -0.04
CA LYS A 7 -21.85 8.73 1.06
C LYS A 7 -23.05 7.84 0.76
N VAL A 8 -22.98 6.57 1.15
CA VAL A 8 -24.09 5.61 1.09
C VAL A 8 -24.39 5.17 2.52
N HIS A 9 -25.67 5.14 2.89
CA HIS A 9 -26.09 4.57 4.16
C HIS A 9 -26.09 3.04 4.08
N VAL A 10 -25.42 2.41 5.04
CA VAL A 10 -25.35 0.95 5.17
C VAL A 10 -25.93 0.58 6.51
N HIS A 11 -26.85 -0.40 6.52
CA HIS A 11 -27.37 -0.97 7.77
C HIS A 11 -26.43 -2.08 8.24
N LEU A 12 -25.89 -1.94 9.45
CA LEU A 12 -24.93 -2.87 10.06
C LEU A 12 -25.42 -3.24 11.45
N THR A 13 -25.31 -4.52 11.80
CA THR A 13 -25.56 -5.03 13.15
C THR A 13 -24.23 -5.19 13.89
N PHE A 14 -24.22 -4.79 15.16
CA PHE A 14 -23.05 -4.88 16.03
C PHE A 14 -23.43 -5.62 17.32
N PRO A 15 -22.52 -6.42 17.89
CA PRO A 15 -22.70 -6.97 19.24
C PRO A 15 -22.94 -5.85 20.26
N VAL A 16 -23.78 -6.13 21.25
CA VAL A 16 -24.20 -5.13 22.25
C VAL A 16 -23.02 -4.67 23.09
N GLU A 17 -22.16 -5.61 23.49
CA GLU A 17 -20.98 -5.39 24.31
C GLU A 17 -19.98 -4.47 23.59
N LEU A 18 -19.69 -4.78 22.33
CA LEU A 18 -18.79 -3.98 21.50
C LEU A 18 -19.37 -2.58 21.26
N THR A 19 -20.69 -2.47 21.08
CA THR A 19 -21.36 -1.18 20.90
C THR A 19 -21.26 -0.33 22.17
N LYS A 20 -21.41 -0.92 23.36
CA LYS A 20 -21.26 -0.22 24.64
C LYS A 20 -19.83 0.29 24.81
N GLU A 21 -18.84 -0.58 24.62
CA GLU A 21 -17.42 -0.21 24.72
C GLU A 21 -17.06 0.92 23.75
N MET A 22 -17.46 0.77 22.49
CA MET A 22 -17.28 1.78 21.45
C MET A 22 -17.89 3.14 21.86
N ASN A 23 -19.08 3.14 22.44
CA ASN A 23 -19.73 4.38 22.89
C ASN A 23 -19.00 5.05 24.06
N THR A 24 -18.52 4.24 25.02
CA THR A 24 -17.78 4.74 26.18
C THR A 24 -16.48 5.41 25.76
N LEU A 25 -15.78 4.86 24.76
CA LEU A 25 -14.45 5.34 24.36
C LEU A 25 -14.49 6.56 23.42
N ILE A 26 -15.44 6.62 22.49
CA ILE A 26 -15.40 7.61 21.39
C ILE A 26 -16.37 8.79 21.63
N GLY A 27 -17.35 8.62 22.52
CA GLY A 27 -18.38 9.62 22.77
C GLY A 27 -19.44 9.72 21.66
N PRO A 28 -20.44 10.60 21.81
CA PRO A 28 -21.57 10.71 20.89
C PRO A 28 -21.16 11.27 19.52
N GLY A 29 -21.88 10.87 18.47
CA GLY A 29 -21.76 11.43 17.12
C GLY A 29 -20.58 10.94 16.26
N LYS A 30 -19.58 10.26 16.85
CA LYS A 30 -18.35 9.85 16.15
C LYS A 30 -18.34 8.42 15.62
N ARG A 31 -19.44 7.67 15.76
CA ARG A 31 -19.50 6.24 15.36
C ARG A 31 -19.23 6.02 13.88
N SER A 32 -19.88 6.79 13.01
CA SER A 32 -19.75 6.61 11.56
C SER A 32 -18.33 6.90 11.08
N GLU A 33 -17.70 7.95 11.62
CA GLU A 33 -16.31 8.29 11.35
C GLU A 33 -15.35 7.20 11.84
N PHE A 34 -15.54 6.72 13.07
CA PHE A 34 -14.73 5.65 13.64
C PHE A 34 -14.82 4.36 12.83
N ILE A 35 -16.04 3.92 12.50
CA ILE A 35 -16.27 2.70 11.71
C ILE A 35 -15.66 2.87 10.31
N ALA A 36 -15.82 4.03 9.67
CA ALA A 36 -15.24 4.30 8.36
C ALA A 36 -13.71 4.24 8.40
N ALA A 37 -13.08 4.85 9.40
CA ALA A 37 -11.63 4.83 9.58
C ALA A 37 -11.10 3.41 9.85
N ALA A 38 -11.75 2.66 10.74
CA ALA A 38 -11.41 1.27 11.05
C ALA A 38 -11.54 0.37 9.80
N THR A 39 -12.63 0.55 9.04
CA THR A 39 -12.86 -0.20 7.80
C THR A 39 -11.81 0.14 6.74
N ALA A 40 -11.46 1.42 6.57
CA ALA A 40 -10.42 1.83 5.62
C ALA A 40 -9.07 1.18 5.94
N ARG A 41 -8.67 1.21 7.22
CA ARG A 41 -7.46 0.57 7.71
C ARG A 41 -7.45 -0.94 7.46
N GLU A 42 -8.54 -1.63 7.76
CA GLU A 42 -8.60 -3.09 7.57
C GLU A 42 -8.59 -3.46 6.08
N LEU A 43 -9.24 -2.68 5.21
CA LEU A 43 -9.18 -2.88 3.77
C LEU A 43 -7.77 -2.71 3.22
N GLU A 44 -6.98 -1.75 3.72
CA GLU A 44 -5.58 -1.61 3.36
C GLU A 44 -4.75 -2.80 3.81
N ARG A 45 -4.96 -3.27 5.04
CA ARG A 45 -4.30 -4.48 5.56
C ARG A 45 -4.59 -5.70 4.71
N ILE A 46 -5.86 -5.94 4.35
CA ILE A 46 -6.26 -7.06 3.48
C ILE A 46 -5.60 -6.96 2.11
N LYS A 47 -5.56 -5.75 1.51
CA LYS A 47 -4.90 -5.54 0.21
C LYS A 47 -3.40 -5.85 0.30
N LEU A 48 -2.74 -5.42 1.37
CA LEU A 48 -1.33 -5.70 1.60
C LEU A 48 -1.08 -7.21 1.71
N LEU A 49 -1.87 -7.93 2.51
CA LEU A 49 -1.74 -9.38 2.67
C LEU A 49 -1.90 -10.11 1.33
N LYS A 50 -2.91 -9.74 0.54
CA LYS A 50 -3.09 -10.29 -0.81
C LYS A 50 -1.90 -9.99 -1.72
N ALA A 51 -1.34 -8.79 -1.65
CA ALA A 51 -0.15 -8.44 -2.44
C ALA A 51 1.07 -9.27 -2.00
N LEU A 52 1.25 -9.54 -0.71
CA LEU A 52 2.30 -10.39 -0.18
C LEU A 52 2.14 -11.85 -0.64
N GLU A 53 0.92 -12.38 -0.60
CA GLU A 53 0.61 -13.73 -1.11
C GLU A 53 0.92 -13.85 -2.60
N VAL A 54 0.46 -12.91 -3.42
CA VAL A 54 0.69 -12.92 -4.88
C VAL A 54 2.16 -12.71 -5.23
N SER A 55 2.89 -11.91 -4.43
CA SER A 55 4.32 -11.66 -4.65
C SER A 55 5.22 -12.69 -3.97
N ALA A 56 4.66 -13.69 -3.28
CA ALA A 56 5.44 -14.76 -2.67
C ALA A 56 6.25 -15.50 -3.76
N GLY A 57 7.56 -15.62 -3.54
CA GLY A 57 8.47 -16.24 -4.51
C GLY A 57 8.78 -15.39 -5.74
N ALA A 58 8.25 -14.15 -5.84
CA ALA A 58 8.62 -13.22 -6.91
C ALA A 58 10.13 -12.97 -6.95
N TRP A 59 10.80 -13.00 -5.79
CA TRP A 59 12.26 -12.83 -5.63
C TRP A 59 13.04 -14.15 -5.56
N SER A 60 12.46 -15.26 -6.05
CA SER A 60 13.16 -16.55 -6.05
C SER A 60 14.42 -16.51 -6.92
N LEU A 61 15.45 -17.28 -6.55
CA LEU A 61 16.70 -17.40 -7.30
C LEU A 61 16.50 -17.92 -8.74
N LYS A 62 15.41 -18.66 -8.98
CA LYS A 62 15.03 -19.09 -10.34
C LYS A 62 14.65 -17.91 -11.23
N ASN A 63 13.92 -16.94 -10.68
CA ASN A 63 13.47 -15.75 -11.42
C ASN A 63 14.52 -14.63 -11.39
N HIS A 64 15.35 -14.60 -10.35
CA HIS A 64 16.38 -13.59 -10.11
C HIS A 64 17.71 -14.24 -9.72
N PRO A 65 18.41 -14.86 -10.68
CA PRO A 65 19.73 -15.40 -10.43
C PRO A 65 20.73 -14.31 -10.04
N ASP A 66 20.50 -13.07 -10.46
CA ASP A 66 21.29 -11.88 -10.08
C ASP A 66 21.25 -11.54 -8.59
N LEU A 67 20.42 -12.25 -7.81
CA LEU A 67 20.31 -12.12 -6.37
C LEU A 67 20.90 -13.30 -5.59
N ARG A 68 21.68 -14.17 -6.24
CA ARG A 68 22.22 -15.39 -5.63
C ARG A 68 23.24 -15.14 -4.54
N ASP A 69 24.13 -14.16 -4.72
CA ASP A 69 25.15 -13.81 -3.74
C ASP A 69 25.38 -12.30 -3.63
N ALA A 70 26.08 -11.89 -2.57
CA ALA A 70 26.29 -10.48 -2.26
C ALA A 70 26.98 -9.70 -3.39
N ARG A 71 27.86 -10.34 -4.17
CA ARG A 71 28.56 -9.69 -5.29
C ARG A 71 27.61 -9.45 -6.45
N GLU A 72 26.83 -10.46 -6.81
CA GLU A 72 25.82 -10.38 -7.88
C GLU A 72 24.74 -9.35 -7.54
N ILE A 73 24.26 -9.34 -6.29
CA ILE A 73 23.32 -8.34 -5.77
C ILE A 73 23.91 -6.93 -5.92
N ALA A 74 25.14 -6.73 -5.48
CA ALA A 74 25.80 -5.42 -5.54
C ALA A 74 25.91 -4.92 -7.00
N MET A 75 26.23 -5.80 -7.95
CA MET A 75 26.27 -5.46 -9.36
C MET A 75 24.89 -5.13 -9.91
N ALA A 76 23.87 -5.91 -9.58
CA ALA A 76 22.49 -5.69 -9.99
C ALA A 76 21.97 -4.33 -9.49
N VAL A 77 22.22 -3.99 -8.22
CA VAL A 77 21.86 -2.69 -7.63
C VAL A 77 22.57 -1.54 -8.33
N ARG A 78 23.89 -1.64 -8.55
CA ARG A 78 24.68 -0.62 -9.27
C ARG A 78 24.13 -0.38 -10.68
N LYS A 79 23.81 -1.45 -11.42
CA LYS A 79 23.23 -1.38 -12.77
C LYS A 79 21.86 -0.68 -12.75
N ARG A 80 21.00 -1.02 -11.78
CA ARG A 80 19.67 -0.38 -11.63
C ARG A 80 19.81 1.11 -11.30
N ARG A 81 20.72 1.50 -10.40
CA ARG A 81 20.99 2.92 -10.07
C ARG A 81 21.44 3.72 -11.28
N ARG A 82 22.44 3.22 -12.03
CA ARG A 82 22.92 3.89 -13.26
C ARG A 82 21.81 4.11 -14.28
N LYS A 83 20.96 3.10 -14.51
CA LYS A 83 19.81 3.22 -15.41
C LYS A 83 18.80 4.27 -14.92
N ALA A 84 18.52 4.32 -13.62
CA ALA A 84 17.61 5.31 -13.06
C ALA A 84 18.16 6.75 -13.19
N GLU A 85 19.45 6.95 -12.96
CA GLU A 85 20.13 8.23 -13.15
C GLU A 85 20.11 8.70 -14.60
N MET A 86 20.38 7.80 -15.55
CA MET A 86 20.29 8.11 -16.99
C MET A 86 18.87 8.53 -17.40
N LYS A 87 17.85 7.82 -16.92
CA LYS A 87 16.44 8.21 -17.18
C LYS A 87 16.11 9.59 -16.61
N ARG A 88 16.58 9.89 -15.38
CA ARG A 88 16.39 11.21 -14.76
C ARG A 88 17.07 12.32 -15.58
N LYS A 89 18.32 12.11 -16.01
CA LYS A 89 19.07 13.07 -16.83
C LYS A 89 18.47 13.28 -18.22
N GLY A 90 17.98 12.21 -18.86
CA GLY A 90 17.24 12.32 -20.13
C GLY A 90 15.92 13.10 -19.99
N ALA A 91 15.19 12.89 -18.90
CA ALA A 91 13.94 13.60 -18.60
C ALA A 91 14.14 15.08 -18.19
N SER A 92 15.34 15.49 -17.80
CA SER A 92 15.70 16.90 -17.63
C SER A 92 16.12 17.57 -18.95
N ILE A 93 16.75 16.84 -19.87
CA ILE A 93 17.14 17.37 -21.18
C ILE A 93 15.89 17.63 -22.05
N GLY A 94 14.93 16.70 -22.09
CA GLY A 94 13.69 16.87 -22.86
C GLY A 94 12.69 17.92 -22.34
N ARG A 95 12.93 18.51 -21.15
CA ARG A 95 12.09 19.59 -20.58
C ARG A 95 12.67 20.99 -20.79
N LEU A 96 13.91 21.10 -21.26
CA LEU A 96 14.58 22.38 -21.56
C LEU A 96 14.54 22.74 -23.06
N SER A 97 13.91 21.90 -23.89
CA SER A 97 13.80 22.06 -25.34
C SER A 97 12.35 22.20 -25.83
N SER A 98 11.44 22.72 -25.00
CA SER A 98 10.04 23.00 -25.35
C SER A 98 9.58 24.31 -24.76
#